data_AF-A0A5J5HPX4-F1
#
_entry.id   AF-A0A5J5HPX4-F1
#
_cell.length_a   1.000
_cell.length_b   1.000
_cell.length_c   1.000
_cell.angle_alpha   90.00
_cell.angle_beta   90.00
_cell.angle_gamma   90.00
#
_symmetry.space_group_name_H-M   'P 1'
#
loop_
_entity.id
_entity.type
_entity.pdbx_description
1 polymer ?
#
loop_
_entity_poly.entity_id
_entity_poly.type
_entity_poly.pdbx_seq_one_letter_code
_entity_poly.pdbx_strand_id
1 'polypeptide(L)'
;MKNWNQLFVRSGWLVKQTEENVFDCRHETEGNKQFLLESLDQAAVPYLWDEKTLVIQSEPISEEEWIQTIDFKQRGVGGYLWFEPGEEEPKVRELDTFICGIVRQLNRLGIYTNGSCDGHGRRSAYVMIVKNDKDIERLIQLLKALGMKRVNVRETAQFYHIPFPLKQTELLDLAEKMSVVEEEWLTQGVEYINEQLFYHLLEQLLSIPGASGKEERVRDFVKERLTPYVDDLSVDRNGNLLAEKTYRSGHGPTILLNAHLDTVEEIEQDRTIIKENGIWSSSWGILGADDRAGVASILHMAEILPQTSFSGKVKFIFTVKEEIGLVGARKVDEYFLWGTDAAIVVDRRGTGDIVTSCGGYLPFCEEAYGQFFEKVAKDEGLFGWKCTPGGSSDTRIWTEHGIQSVNLSAGYHNEHTEDECLDVGACYRTVGLIKAFFEQGKELRTVLNQIRRERVS
;
A
#
# COMPACT_ATOMS: atom_id res chain seq x y z
N MET A 1 -9.50 -1.31 -11.75
CA MET A 1 -10.63 -0.39 -12.09
C MET A 1 -11.14 0.09 -10.76
N LYS A 2 -11.35 1.40 -10.60
CA LYS A 2 -11.71 1.94 -9.28
C LYS A 2 -13.12 1.50 -8.89
N ASN A 3 -13.31 1.10 -7.64
CA ASN A 3 -14.63 0.85 -7.08
C ASN A 3 -15.37 2.16 -6.78
N TRP A 4 -16.68 2.09 -6.50
CA TRP A 4 -17.49 3.26 -6.22
C TRP A 4 -16.98 4.12 -5.06
N ASN A 5 -16.50 3.49 -3.98
CA ASN A 5 -15.95 4.21 -2.84
C ASN A 5 -14.71 5.03 -3.23
N GLN A 6 -13.80 4.43 -4.00
CA GLN A 6 -12.64 5.13 -4.53
C GLN A 6 -13.06 6.30 -5.43
N LEU A 7 -14.00 6.11 -6.36
CA LEU A 7 -14.49 7.18 -7.24
C LEU A 7 -15.05 8.36 -6.44
N PHE A 8 -15.83 8.09 -5.40
CA PHE A 8 -16.44 9.11 -4.55
C PHE A 8 -15.41 9.87 -3.72
N VAL A 9 -14.54 9.15 -3.02
CA VAL A 9 -13.48 9.72 -2.18
C VAL A 9 -12.54 10.60 -3.00
N ARG A 10 -12.07 10.09 -4.14
CA ARG A 10 -11.14 10.80 -5.05
C ARG A 10 -11.77 12.09 -5.59
N SER A 11 -13.09 12.09 -5.73
CA SER A 11 -13.88 13.23 -6.23
C SER A 11 -14.37 14.18 -5.13
N GLY A 12 -14.12 13.87 -3.84
CA GLY A 12 -14.37 14.76 -2.70
C GLY A 12 -15.61 14.47 -1.86
N TRP A 13 -16.34 13.38 -2.12
CA TRP A 13 -17.46 13.01 -1.26
C TRP A 13 -16.99 12.26 -0.01
N LEU A 14 -17.51 12.67 1.15
CA LEU A 14 -17.22 12.07 2.45
C LEU A 14 -18.34 11.09 2.85
N VAL A 15 -18.52 10.06 2.03
CA VAL A 15 -19.48 8.97 2.29
C VAL A 15 -18.75 7.75 2.86
N LYS A 16 -19.40 7.01 3.76
CA LYS A 16 -18.82 5.81 4.37
C LYS A 16 -19.41 4.56 3.73
N GLN A 17 -18.59 3.78 3.04
CA GLN A 17 -19.02 2.46 2.58
C GLN A 17 -19.24 1.53 3.78
N THR A 18 -20.45 0.96 3.89
CA THR A 18 -20.81 0.00 4.95
C THR A 18 -20.80 -1.44 4.44
N GLU A 19 -21.17 -1.63 3.18
CA GLU A 19 -21.16 -2.91 2.47
C GLU A 19 -20.78 -2.66 1.01
N GLU A 20 -20.62 -3.73 0.21
CA GLU A 20 -20.40 -3.59 -1.23
C GLU A 20 -21.53 -2.75 -1.86
N ASN A 21 -21.16 -1.63 -2.48
CA ASN A 21 -22.08 -0.68 -3.11
C ASN A 21 -23.12 -0.01 -2.18
N VAL A 22 -22.97 -0.11 -0.85
CA VAL A 22 -23.84 0.54 0.14
C VAL A 22 -23.06 1.62 0.89
N PHE A 23 -23.59 2.84 0.91
CA PHE A 23 -22.93 4.01 1.47
C PHE A 23 -23.82 4.74 2.48
N ASP A 24 -23.27 4.98 3.66
CA ASP A 24 -23.82 5.90 4.65
C ASP A 24 -23.40 7.34 4.33
N CYS A 25 -24.39 8.18 4.06
CA CYS A 25 -24.23 9.58 3.67
C CYS A 25 -24.63 10.56 4.79
N ARG A 26 -24.86 10.09 6.02
CA ARG A 26 -25.34 10.95 7.13
C ARG A 26 -24.36 12.06 7.51
N HIS A 27 -23.08 11.86 7.27
CA HIS A 27 -22.01 12.81 7.58
C HIS A 27 -21.69 13.77 6.42
N GLU A 28 -22.42 13.68 5.30
CA GLU A 28 -22.23 14.58 4.17
C GLU A 28 -23.30 15.68 4.16
N THR A 29 -22.96 16.86 3.65
CA THR A 29 -23.88 18.00 3.56
C THR A 29 -24.99 17.77 2.53
N GLU A 30 -26.16 18.40 2.72
CA GLU A 30 -27.28 18.27 1.77
C GLU A 30 -26.90 18.72 0.34
N GLY A 31 -26.12 19.80 0.21
CA GLY A 31 -25.67 20.27 -1.11
C GLY A 31 -24.75 19.29 -1.82
N ASN A 32 -23.84 18.64 -1.09
CA ASN A 32 -22.94 17.63 -1.65
C ASN A 32 -23.67 16.32 -1.96
N LYS A 33 -24.64 15.91 -1.12
CA LYS A 33 -25.54 14.77 -1.40
C LYS A 33 -26.35 15.00 -2.66
N GLN A 34 -26.99 16.16 -2.80
CA GLN A 34 -27.74 16.49 -4.00
C GLN A 34 -26.85 16.43 -5.25
N PHE A 35 -25.63 16.99 -5.18
CA PHE A 35 -24.70 16.94 -6.31
C PHE A 35 -24.23 15.51 -6.64
N LEU A 36 -24.07 14.63 -5.63
CA LEU A 36 -23.75 13.22 -5.85
C LEU A 36 -24.86 12.53 -6.66
N LEU A 37 -26.11 12.69 -6.23
CA LEU A 37 -27.26 12.07 -6.89
C LEU A 37 -27.44 12.58 -8.33
N GLU A 38 -27.32 13.90 -8.54
CA GLU A 38 -27.33 14.50 -9.88
C GLU A 38 -26.22 13.93 -10.78
N SER A 39 -25.04 13.66 -10.21
CA SER A 39 -23.92 13.07 -10.94
C SER A 39 -24.20 11.62 -11.32
N LEU A 40 -24.81 10.83 -10.44
CA LEU A 40 -25.23 9.46 -10.74
C LEU A 40 -26.31 9.40 -11.82
N ASP A 41 -27.30 10.30 -11.75
CA ASP A 41 -28.33 10.45 -12.78
C ASP A 41 -27.71 10.79 -14.15
N GLN A 42 -26.76 11.73 -14.19
CA GLN A 42 -26.06 12.13 -15.41
C GLN A 42 -25.22 11.00 -15.99
N ALA A 43 -24.59 10.18 -15.15
CA ALA A 43 -23.86 8.98 -15.55
C ALA A 43 -24.77 7.78 -15.89
N ALA A 44 -26.09 7.93 -15.77
CA ALA A 44 -27.08 6.87 -15.94
C ALA A 44 -26.81 5.65 -15.03
N VAL A 45 -26.31 5.89 -13.82
CA VAL A 45 -26.01 4.86 -12.83
C VAL A 45 -27.27 4.59 -11.99
N PRO A 46 -27.81 3.36 -11.98
CA PRO A 46 -28.99 3.04 -11.18
C PRO A 46 -28.64 3.00 -9.68
N TYR A 47 -29.46 3.64 -8.84
CA TYR A 47 -29.29 3.64 -7.40
C TYR A 47 -30.62 3.66 -6.64
N LEU A 48 -30.58 3.26 -5.37
CA LEU A 48 -31.65 3.49 -4.38
C LEU A 48 -31.17 4.52 -3.37
N TRP A 49 -32.08 5.39 -2.94
CA TRP A 49 -31.79 6.47 -2.00
C TRP A 49 -32.91 6.60 -0.97
N ASP A 50 -32.56 6.60 0.31
CA ASP A 50 -33.50 6.72 1.44
C ASP A 50 -33.23 7.92 2.36
N GLU A 51 -32.62 8.98 1.82
CA GLU A 51 -32.13 10.20 2.50
C GLU A 51 -30.87 10.03 3.36
N LYS A 52 -30.53 8.80 3.75
CA LYS A 52 -29.36 8.52 4.60
C LYS A 52 -28.39 7.55 3.95
N THR A 53 -28.93 6.62 3.19
CA THR A 53 -28.23 5.49 2.60
C THR A 53 -28.37 5.55 1.09
N LEU A 54 -27.24 5.44 0.41
CA LEU A 54 -27.15 5.29 -1.03
C LEU A 54 -26.75 3.84 -1.34
N VAL A 55 -27.55 3.17 -2.15
CA VAL A 55 -27.25 1.81 -2.65
C VAL A 55 -27.10 1.87 -4.16
N ILE A 56 -25.92 1.56 -4.68
CA ILE A 56 -25.66 1.55 -6.13
C ILE A 56 -25.96 0.15 -6.67
N GLN A 57 -26.70 0.09 -7.78
CA GLN A 57 -27.23 -1.16 -8.33
C GLN A 57 -26.42 -1.66 -9.55
N SER A 58 -25.22 -1.11 -9.76
CA SER A 58 -24.34 -1.50 -10.86
C SER A 58 -22.89 -1.59 -10.42
N GLU A 59 -22.11 -2.31 -11.21
CA GLU A 59 -20.64 -2.22 -11.19
C GLU A 59 -20.18 -0.77 -11.42
N PRO A 60 -19.00 -0.40 -10.92
CA PRO A 60 -18.41 0.92 -11.13
C PRO A 60 -18.13 1.17 -12.61
N ILE A 61 -18.43 2.39 -13.05
CA ILE A 61 -17.99 2.90 -14.36
C ILE A 61 -16.50 3.24 -14.31
N SER A 62 -15.89 3.50 -15.46
CA SER A 62 -14.48 3.89 -15.49
C SER A 62 -14.25 5.26 -14.81
N GLU A 63 -13.05 5.46 -14.24
CA GLU A 63 -12.69 6.74 -13.64
C GLU A 63 -12.75 7.89 -14.66
N GLU A 64 -12.43 7.62 -15.93
CA GLU A 64 -12.54 8.60 -17.01
C GLU A 64 -13.99 9.01 -17.27
N GLU A 65 -14.93 8.06 -17.36
CA GLU A 65 -16.37 8.35 -17.52
C GLU A 65 -16.93 9.10 -16.30
N TRP A 66 -16.51 8.73 -15.09
CA TRP A 66 -16.91 9.43 -13.87
C TRP A 66 -16.41 10.87 -13.86
N ILE A 67 -15.13 11.10 -14.17
CA ILE A 67 -14.54 12.45 -14.26
C ILE A 67 -15.26 13.28 -15.33
N GLN A 68 -15.52 12.72 -16.52
CA GLN A 68 -16.25 13.41 -17.58
C GLN A 68 -17.68 13.81 -17.16
N THR A 69 -18.31 13.02 -16.29
CA THR A 69 -19.64 13.32 -15.76
C THR A 69 -19.60 14.54 -14.85
N ILE A 70 -18.63 14.58 -13.94
CA ILE A 70 -18.59 15.60 -12.87
C ILE A 70 -17.80 16.86 -13.27
N ASP A 71 -16.98 16.80 -14.31
CA ASP A 71 -16.18 17.92 -14.80
C ASP A 71 -16.97 18.74 -15.84
N PHE A 72 -17.51 19.89 -15.42
CA PHE A 72 -18.31 20.75 -16.27
C PHE A 72 -17.78 22.18 -16.33
N LYS A 73 -18.15 22.90 -17.38
CA LYS A 73 -17.72 24.28 -17.62
C LYS A 73 -18.14 25.16 -16.42
N GLN A 74 -17.17 25.89 -15.86
CA GLN A 74 -17.30 26.76 -14.68
C GLN A 74 -17.22 26.07 -13.30
N ARG A 75 -17.03 24.75 -13.24
CA ARG A 75 -16.62 24.10 -11.99
C ARG A 75 -15.26 24.66 -11.54
N GLY A 76 -15.10 24.93 -10.23
CA GLY A 76 -13.84 25.42 -9.67
C GLY A 76 -13.46 26.87 -9.97
N VAL A 77 -14.33 27.67 -10.60
CA VAL A 77 -13.99 29.04 -10.99
C VAL A 77 -13.93 29.98 -9.77
N GLY A 78 -12.74 30.50 -9.49
CA GLY A 78 -12.54 31.58 -8.51
C GLY A 78 -11.31 31.43 -7.61
N GLY A 79 -10.77 30.21 -7.46
CA GLY A 79 -9.55 29.90 -6.69
C GLY A 79 -9.65 30.11 -5.16
N TYR A 80 -10.57 30.97 -4.71
CA TYR A 80 -11.00 31.12 -3.32
C TYR A 80 -12.18 30.20 -3.04
N LEU A 81 -12.27 29.76 -1.79
CA LEU A 81 -13.40 28.98 -1.32
C LEU A 81 -14.42 29.92 -0.69
N TRP A 82 -15.69 29.81 -1.08
CA TRP A 82 -16.79 30.66 -0.59
C TRP A 82 -17.54 29.97 0.54
N PHE A 83 -16.83 29.64 1.62
CA PHE A 83 -17.40 29.09 2.85
C PHE A 83 -16.64 29.62 4.08
N GLU A 84 -17.25 29.54 5.25
CA GLU A 84 -16.62 29.90 6.53
C GLU A 84 -15.82 28.71 7.10
N PRO A 85 -14.48 28.70 7.02
CA PRO A 85 -13.71 27.51 7.36
C PRO A 85 -13.79 27.16 8.84
N GLY A 86 -14.16 25.90 9.15
CA GLY A 86 -14.38 25.41 10.51
C GLY A 86 -15.82 25.53 11.00
N GLU A 87 -16.67 26.26 10.27
CA GLU A 87 -18.12 26.33 10.53
C GLU A 87 -18.92 25.66 9.40
N GLU A 88 -18.46 25.85 8.17
CA GLU A 88 -19.03 25.27 6.96
C GLU A 88 -18.06 24.28 6.30
N GLU A 89 -18.63 23.38 5.51
CA GLU A 89 -17.89 22.39 4.74
C GLU A 89 -17.70 22.81 3.28
N PRO A 90 -16.53 22.53 2.65
CA PRO A 90 -16.33 22.82 1.24
C PRO A 90 -17.35 22.11 0.35
N LYS A 91 -17.98 22.85 -0.56
CA LYS A 91 -18.95 22.31 -1.52
C LYS A 91 -18.22 21.64 -2.68
N VAL A 92 -18.45 20.34 -2.87
CA VAL A 92 -17.80 19.52 -3.92
C VAL A 92 -18.03 20.09 -5.33
N ARG A 93 -19.22 20.65 -5.57
CA ARG A 93 -19.61 21.26 -6.86
C ARG A 93 -18.80 22.52 -7.21
N GLU A 94 -18.28 23.23 -6.21
CA GLU A 94 -17.55 24.50 -6.39
C GLU A 94 -16.03 24.30 -6.47
N LEU A 95 -15.53 23.08 -6.25
CA LEU A 95 -14.11 22.73 -6.26
C LEU A 95 -13.65 22.23 -7.62
N ASP A 96 -12.39 22.56 -7.98
CA ASP A 96 -11.68 21.99 -9.13
C ASP A 96 -11.64 20.45 -9.02
N THR A 97 -11.99 19.76 -10.11
CA THR A 97 -12.25 18.32 -10.14
C THR A 97 -11.12 17.48 -9.54
N PHE A 98 -9.86 17.77 -9.88
CA PHE A 98 -8.73 16.92 -9.49
C PHE A 98 -8.13 17.23 -8.11
N ILE A 99 -8.41 18.39 -7.53
CA ILE A 99 -7.94 18.76 -6.18
C ILE A 99 -9.05 18.62 -5.12
N CYS A 100 -10.30 18.48 -5.55
CA CYS A 100 -11.48 18.42 -4.69
C CYS A 100 -11.34 17.40 -3.55
N GLY A 101 -10.91 16.17 -3.88
CA GLY A 101 -10.64 15.12 -2.90
C GLY A 101 -9.67 15.57 -1.80
N ILE A 102 -8.52 16.14 -2.17
CA ILE A 102 -7.53 16.64 -1.21
C ILE A 102 -8.13 17.72 -0.32
N VAL A 103 -8.85 18.69 -0.88
CA VAL A 103 -9.49 19.77 -0.11
C VAL A 103 -10.45 19.19 0.91
N ARG A 104 -11.32 18.27 0.50
CA ARG A 104 -12.33 17.67 1.39
C ARG A 104 -11.69 16.84 2.50
N GLN A 105 -10.64 16.09 2.19
CA GLN A 105 -9.90 15.33 3.20
C GLN A 105 -9.14 16.21 4.19
N LEU A 106 -8.54 17.32 3.75
CA LEU A 106 -7.86 18.26 4.64
C LEU A 106 -8.83 18.88 5.65
N ASN A 107 -10.01 19.32 5.19
CA ASN A 107 -11.01 19.89 6.09
C ASN A 107 -11.60 18.83 7.04
N ARG A 108 -11.79 17.58 6.59
CA ARG A 108 -12.16 16.44 7.47
C ARG A 108 -11.15 16.23 8.58
N LEU A 109 -9.86 16.42 8.29
CA LEU A 109 -8.75 16.28 9.24
C LEU A 109 -8.49 17.52 10.10
N GLY A 110 -9.41 18.50 10.09
CA GLY A 110 -9.27 19.75 10.85
C GLY A 110 -8.24 20.73 10.28
N ILE A 111 -7.68 20.48 9.09
CA ILE A 111 -6.74 21.36 8.40
C ILE A 111 -7.52 22.21 7.39
N TYR A 112 -8.03 23.34 7.85
CA TYR A 112 -8.98 24.14 7.08
C TYR A 112 -8.36 24.87 5.89
N THR A 113 -9.04 24.82 4.75
CA THR A 113 -8.61 25.47 3.50
C THR A 113 -9.38 26.77 3.25
N ASN A 114 -8.70 27.79 2.72
CA ASN A 114 -9.26 29.06 2.24
C ASN A 114 -9.30 29.16 0.70
N GLY A 115 -8.65 28.21 0.01
CA GLY A 115 -8.51 28.25 -1.44
C GLY A 115 -7.86 27.00 -2.00
N SER A 116 -8.08 26.74 -3.29
CA SER A 116 -7.41 25.66 -4.00
C SER A 116 -7.42 25.91 -5.50
N CYS A 117 -6.51 25.24 -6.21
CA CYS A 117 -6.55 25.13 -7.66
C CYS A 117 -5.85 23.84 -8.09
N ASP A 118 -6.39 23.12 -9.07
CA ASP A 118 -5.76 21.90 -9.60
C ASP A 118 -4.68 22.18 -10.68
N GLY A 119 -4.46 23.47 -11.00
CA GLY A 119 -3.48 23.92 -11.98
C GLY A 119 -3.88 23.73 -13.44
N HIS A 120 -5.05 23.12 -13.70
CA HIS A 120 -5.65 22.89 -15.02
C HIS A 120 -4.68 22.30 -16.06
N GLY A 121 -3.79 21.40 -15.61
CA GLY A 121 -2.76 20.77 -16.44
C GLY A 121 -1.66 21.70 -16.97
N ARG A 122 -1.64 22.98 -16.55
CA ARG A 122 -0.69 24.00 -17.05
C ARG A 122 0.34 24.45 -16.02
N ARG A 123 0.05 24.27 -14.74
CA ARG A 123 0.90 24.64 -13.61
C ARG A 123 0.67 23.65 -12.46
N SER A 124 1.50 23.71 -11.43
CA SER A 124 1.30 22.90 -10.22
C SER A 124 -0.02 23.27 -9.55
N ALA A 125 -0.74 22.25 -9.08
CA ALA A 125 -1.88 22.42 -8.20
C ALA A 125 -1.44 23.02 -6.85
N TYR A 126 -2.36 23.60 -6.10
CA TYR A 126 -2.09 24.13 -4.77
C TYR A 126 -3.34 24.19 -3.89
N VAL A 127 -3.10 24.27 -2.58
CA VAL A 127 -4.10 24.66 -1.58
C VAL A 127 -3.61 25.86 -0.79
N MET A 128 -4.55 26.68 -0.32
CA MET A 128 -4.34 27.77 0.62
C MET A 128 -4.93 27.34 1.95
N ILE A 129 -4.11 27.25 3.00
CA ILE A 129 -4.49 26.80 4.34
C ILE A 129 -4.68 28.01 5.25
N VAL A 130 -5.75 28.01 6.04
CA VAL A 130 -6.01 29.04 7.05
C VAL A 130 -4.83 29.11 8.03
N LYS A 131 -4.46 30.31 8.49
CA LYS A 131 -3.30 30.48 9.36
C LYS A 131 -3.52 29.82 10.73
N ASN A 132 -2.83 28.70 10.92
CA ASN A 132 -2.63 28.05 12.20
C ASN A 132 -1.31 27.25 12.15
N ASP A 133 -0.37 27.59 13.02
CA ASP A 133 0.98 27.01 12.99
C ASP A 133 0.99 25.51 13.34
N LYS A 134 0.01 25.04 14.12
CA LYS A 134 -0.12 23.60 14.42
C LYS A 134 -0.60 22.82 13.20
N ASP A 135 -1.50 23.41 12.42
CA ASP A 135 -2.10 22.74 11.26
C ASP A 135 -1.09 22.60 10.11
N ILE A 136 -0.20 23.57 9.94
CA ILE A 136 0.86 23.47 8.94
C ILE A 136 1.90 22.40 9.31
N GLU A 137 2.24 22.25 10.59
CA GLU A 137 3.14 21.18 11.04
C GLU A 137 2.51 19.80 10.79
N ARG A 138 1.24 19.63 11.20
CA ARG A 138 0.46 18.40 10.94
C ARG A 138 0.37 18.09 9.45
N LEU A 139 0.10 19.08 8.61
CA LEU A 139 0.05 18.91 7.15
C LEU A 139 1.39 18.44 6.58
N ILE A 140 2.51 19.03 7.02
CA ILE A 140 3.84 18.62 6.57
C ILE A 140 4.11 17.16 6.96
N GLN A 141 3.75 16.76 8.18
CA GLN A 141 3.90 15.37 8.63
C GLN A 141 3.04 14.42 7.80
N LEU A 142 1.76 14.73 7.59
CA LEU A 142 0.85 13.97 6.74
C LEU A 142 1.41 13.79 5.33
N LEU A 143 1.76 14.88 4.65
CA LEU A 143 2.23 14.81 3.26
C LEU A 143 3.54 14.01 3.14
N LYS A 144 4.43 14.10 4.13
CA LYS A 144 5.65 13.27 4.17
C LYS A 144 5.31 11.79 4.31
N ALA A 145 4.41 11.43 5.22
CA ALA A 145 3.94 10.04 5.39
C ALA A 145 3.32 9.50 4.09
N LEU A 146 2.57 10.33 3.37
CA LEU A 146 1.97 9.98 2.07
C LEU A 146 2.96 9.99 0.89
N GLY A 147 4.26 10.11 1.15
CA GLY A 147 5.33 9.95 0.16
C GLY A 147 5.85 11.25 -0.48
N MET A 148 5.40 12.42 -0.03
CA MET A 148 5.95 13.69 -0.52
C MET A 148 7.31 13.99 0.13
N LYS A 149 8.39 13.74 -0.62
CA LYS A 149 9.78 13.98 -0.18
C LYS A 149 10.07 15.41 0.27
N ARG A 150 9.42 16.39 -0.37
CA ARG A 150 9.58 17.81 -0.08
C ARG A 150 8.22 18.49 -0.09
N VAL A 151 7.89 19.13 1.02
CA VAL A 151 6.69 19.95 1.17
C VAL A 151 7.15 21.40 1.21
N ASN A 152 6.83 22.15 0.16
CA ASN A 152 7.15 23.57 0.11
C ASN A 152 6.01 24.35 0.77
N VAL A 153 6.35 25.31 1.63
CA VAL A 153 5.38 26.19 2.27
C VAL A 153 5.73 27.63 1.93
N ARG A 154 4.76 28.37 1.40
CA ARG A 154 4.88 29.81 1.20
C ARG A 154 3.92 30.52 2.12
N GLU A 155 4.43 31.24 3.10
CA GLU A 155 3.61 32.01 4.02
C GLU A 155 3.21 33.36 3.41
N THR A 156 1.94 33.74 3.58
CA THR A 156 1.43 35.08 3.27
C THR A 156 0.89 35.74 4.53
N ALA A 157 0.32 36.95 4.45
CA ALA A 157 -0.31 37.58 5.62
C ALA A 157 -1.56 36.82 6.08
N GLN A 158 -2.28 36.14 5.18
CA GLN A 158 -3.62 35.59 5.43
C GLN A 158 -3.69 34.06 5.44
N PHE A 159 -2.75 33.38 4.79
CA PHE A 159 -2.77 31.91 4.62
C PHE A 159 -1.39 31.33 4.33
N TYR A 160 -1.26 30.03 4.48
CA TYR A 160 -0.14 29.24 3.96
C TYR A 160 -0.47 28.68 2.58
N HIS A 161 0.40 28.89 1.60
CA HIS A 161 0.23 28.36 0.26
C HIS A 161 1.10 27.12 0.06
N ILE A 162 0.48 25.99 -0.28
CA ILE A 162 1.10 24.67 -0.41
C ILE A 162 0.96 24.18 -1.85
N PRO A 163 2.02 24.22 -2.68
CA PRO A 163 1.99 23.66 -4.02
C PRO A 163 2.13 22.13 -4.00
N PHE A 164 1.36 21.47 -4.85
CA PHE A 164 1.44 20.04 -5.16
C PHE A 164 2.08 19.88 -6.55
N PRO A 165 3.37 19.52 -6.64
CA PRO A 165 4.05 19.26 -7.90
C PRO A 165 3.70 17.87 -8.44
N LEU A 166 2.39 17.59 -8.54
CA LEU A 166 1.81 16.30 -8.91
C LEU A 166 0.96 16.47 -10.17
N LYS A 167 0.86 15.41 -10.99
CA LYS A 167 -0.10 15.32 -12.08
C LYS A 167 -1.51 15.15 -11.53
N GLN A 168 -2.51 15.41 -12.36
CA GLN A 168 -3.93 15.29 -12.00
C GLN A 168 -4.30 13.91 -11.43
N THR A 169 -3.83 12.82 -12.03
CA THR A 169 -4.08 11.46 -11.52
C THR A 169 -3.42 11.22 -10.16
N GLU A 170 -2.22 11.76 -9.94
CA GLU A 170 -1.49 11.65 -8.67
C GLU A 170 -2.18 12.46 -7.55
N LEU A 171 -2.93 13.52 -7.88
CA LEU A 171 -3.75 14.25 -6.90
C LEU A 171 -4.93 13.40 -6.41
N LEU A 172 -5.58 12.67 -7.31
CA LEU A 172 -6.64 11.74 -6.97
C LEU A 172 -6.12 10.60 -6.09
N ASP A 173 -4.94 10.04 -6.42
CA ASP A 173 -4.28 9.02 -5.60
C ASP A 173 -3.93 9.55 -4.20
N LEU A 174 -3.47 10.81 -4.10
CA LEU A 174 -3.20 11.44 -2.82
C LEU A 174 -4.49 11.63 -1.99
N ALA A 175 -5.60 12.02 -2.61
CA ALA A 175 -6.90 12.13 -1.95
C ALA A 175 -7.38 10.79 -1.39
N GLU A 176 -7.25 9.71 -2.17
CA GLU A 176 -7.58 8.34 -1.74
C GLU A 176 -6.73 7.92 -0.54
N LYS A 177 -5.42 8.21 -0.57
CA LYS A 177 -4.54 7.92 0.58
C LYS A 177 -4.89 8.75 1.82
N MET A 178 -5.33 9.99 1.65
CA MET A 178 -5.75 10.83 2.78
C MET A 178 -7.05 10.36 3.42
N SER A 179 -7.91 9.61 2.71
CA SER A 179 -9.23 9.26 3.21
C SER A 179 -9.23 8.27 4.36
N VAL A 180 -8.16 7.49 4.49
CA VAL A 180 -8.02 6.47 5.54
C VAL A 180 -7.30 7.02 6.77
N VAL A 181 -6.73 8.23 6.69
CA VAL A 181 -6.04 8.87 7.81
C VAL A 181 -7.06 9.42 8.81
N GLU A 182 -6.83 9.24 10.09
CA GLU A 182 -7.64 9.83 11.16
C GLU A 182 -6.95 11.08 11.75
N GLU A 183 -7.74 12.01 12.30
CA GLU A 183 -7.21 13.27 12.84
C GLU A 183 -6.22 13.02 13.99
N GLU A 184 -6.51 12.01 14.81
CA GLU A 184 -5.73 11.61 15.98
C GLU A 184 -4.30 11.21 15.59
N TRP A 185 -4.12 10.60 14.42
CA TRP A 185 -2.81 10.13 13.95
C TRP A 185 -1.86 11.29 13.67
N LEU A 186 -2.40 12.47 13.30
CA LEU A 186 -1.62 13.67 12.97
C LEU A 186 -0.81 14.22 14.15
N THR A 187 -1.11 13.78 15.37
CA THR A 187 -0.39 14.18 16.59
C THR A 187 0.74 13.25 16.97
N GLN A 188 0.82 12.05 16.37
CA GLN A 188 1.77 10.99 16.73
C GLN A 188 3.03 10.98 15.84
N GLY A 189 3.02 11.73 14.74
CA GLY A 189 4.16 11.86 13.84
C GLY A 189 4.15 10.90 12.65
N VAL A 190 5.14 11.07 11.77
CA VAL A 190 5.22 10.42 10.45
C VAL A 190 5.28 8.89 10.54
N GLU A 191 6.09 8.35 11.46
CA GLU A 191 6.28 6.89 11.58
C GLU A 191 4.99 6.19 12.04
N TYR A 192 4.24 6.82 12.96
CA TYR A 192 2.95 6.29 13.39
C TYR A 192 1.93 6.29 12.25
N ILE A 193 1.85 7.38 11.47
CA ILE A 193 0.97 7.44 10.30
C ILE A 193 1.32 6.34 9.29
N ASN A 194 2.61 6.13 9.01
CA ASN A 194 3.06 5.06 8.11
C ASN A 194 2.67 3.66 8.62
N GLU A 195 2.81 3.42 9.92
CA GLU A 195 2.41 2.16 10.56
C GLU A 195 0.89 1.94 10.46
N GLN A 196 0.07 2.96 10.73
CA GLN A 196 -1.38 2.83 10.60
C GLN A 196 -1.83 2.65 9.14
N LEU A 197 -1.17 3.29 8.17
CA LEU A 197 -1.41 3.05 6.75
C LEU A 197 -1.05 1.62 6.34
N PHE A 198 0.02 1.07 6.91
CA PHE A 198 0.37 -0.34 6.73
C PHE A 198 -0.71 -1.28 7.30
N TYR A 199 -1.20 -1.01 8.51
CA TYR A 199 -2.30 -1.78 9.10
C TYR A 199 -3.58 -1.70 8.27
N HIS A 200 -3.90 -0.53 7.72
CA HIS A 200 -5.04 -0.39 6.82
C HIS A 200 -4.87 -1.26 5.55
N LEU A 201 -3.69 -1.25 4.92
CA LEU A 201 -3.40 -2.10 3.77
C LEU A 201 -3.53 -3.61 4.12
N LEU A 202 -3.01 -3.99 5.28
CA LEU A 202 -3.08 -5.36 5.78
C LEU A 202 -4.52 -5.82 6.00
N GLU A 203 -5.36 -4.99 6.61
CA GLU A 203 -6.79 -5.27 6.80
C GLU A 203 -7.53 -5.45 5.49
N GLN A 204 -7.24 -4.61 4.49
CA GLN A 204 -7.80 -4.77 3.15
C GLN A 204 -7.42 -6.12 2.54
N LEU A 205 -6.15 -6.50 2.61
CA LEU A 205 -5.65 -7.77 2.07
C LEU A 205 -6.25 -8.99 2.77
N LEU A 206 -6.39 -8.94 4.10
CA LEU A 206 -7.02 -10.00 4.88
C LEU A 206 -8.51 -10.16 4.54
N SER A 207 -9.16 -9.11 4.03
CA SER A 207 -10.57 -9.14 3.67
C SER A 207 -10.84 -9.64 2.24
N ILE A 208 -9.80 -9.83 1.42
CA ILE A 208 -9.96 -10.23 0.01
C ILE A 208 -9.88 -11.76 -0.12
N PRO A 209 -10.92 -12.46 -0.61
CA PRO A 209 -10.88 -13.89 -0.84
C PRO A 209 -9.83 -14.26 -1.91
N GLY A 210 -9.31 -15.48 -1.84
CA GLY A 210 -8.24 -15.90 -2.72
C GLY A 210 -7.64 -17.24 -2.34
N ALA A 211 -8.48 -18.26 -2.10
CA ALA A 211 -7.99 -19.63 -1.92
C ALA A 211 -7.14 -20.09 -3.12
N SER A 212 -6.27 -21.06 -2.90
CA SER A 212 -5.42 -21.68 -3.91
C SER A 212 -6.19 -22.04 -5.20
N GLY A 213 -5.83 -21.38 -6.31
CA GLY A 213 -6.50 -21.45 -7.62
C GLY A 213 -7.58 -20.40 -7.91
N LYS A 214 -7.88 -19.49 -6.98
CA LYS A 214 -8.87 -18.40 -7.12
C LYS A 214 -8.28 -17.01 -6.79
N GLU A 215 -7.01 -16.81 -7.08
CA GLU A 215 -6.23 -15.64 -6.64
C GLU A 215 -6.54 -14.35 -7.44
N GLU A 216 -7.52 -14.35 -8.34
CA GLU A 216 -7.76 -13.23 -9.27
C GLU A 216 -8.05 -11.92 -8.55
N ARG A 217 -8.93 -11.94 -7.53
CA ARG A 217 -9.31 -10.73 -6.79
C ARG A 217 -8.13 -10.11 -6.04
N VAL A 218 -7.37 -10.92 -5.29
CA VAL A 218 -6.18 -10.44 -4.59
C VAL A 218 -5.09 -10.01 -5.58
N ARG A 219 -4.90 -10.74 -6.69
CA ARG A 219 -3.92 -10.38 -7.72
C ARG A 219 -4.24 -9.02 -8.33
N ASP A 220 -5.50 -8.75 -8.64
CA ASP A 220 -5.92 -7.47 -9.21
C ASP A 220 -5.74 -6.32 -8.23
N PHE A 221 -6.04 -6.55 -6.95
CA PHE A 221 -5.75 -5.58 -5.89
C PHE A 221 -4.25 -5.28 -5.76
N VAL A 222 -3.41 -6.31 -5.67
CA VAL A 222 -1.94 -6.17 -5.57
C VAL A 222 -1.39 -5.49 -6.81
N LYS A 223 -1.87 -5.86 -8.00
CA LYS A 223 -1.50 -5.24 -9.28
C LYS A 223 -1.83 -3.76 -9.30
N GLU A 224 -3.04 -3.36 -8.91
CA GLU A 224 -3.44 -1.96 -8.85
C GLU A 224 -2.57 -1.17 -7.88
N ARG A 225 -2.31 -1.71 -6.67
CA ARG A 225 -1.50 -1.04 -5.65
C ARG A 225 -0.02 -0.96 -6.03
N LEU A 226 0.52 -1.95 -6.75
CA LEU A 226 1.93 -2.01 -7.13
C LEU A 226 2.27 -1.16 -8.37
N THR A 227 1.34 -1.05 -9.32
CA THR A 227 1.55 -0.39 -10.63
C THR A 227 2.22 0.98 -10.53
N PRO A 228 1.86 1.90 -9.61
CA PRO A 228 2.48 3.24 -9.54
C PRO A 228 3.98 3.22 -9.17
N TYR A 229 4.48 2.12 -8.61
CA TYR A 229 5.80 2.05 -8.00
C TYR A 229 6.82 1.26 -8.84
N VAL A 230 6.39 0.62 -9.92
CA VAL A 230 7.21 -0.27 -10.76
C VAL A 230 7.40 0.29 -12.18
N ASP A 231 8.39 -0.23 -12.91
CA ASP A 231 8.65 0.14 -14.31
C ASP A 231 7.91 -0.78 -15.28
N ASP A 232 7.85 -2.08 -14.95
CA ASP A 232 7.15 -3.12 -15.71
C ASP A 232 6.35 -3.99 -14.75
N LEU A 233 5.19 -4.45 -15.21
CA LEU A 233 4.31 -5.34 -14.47
C LEU A 233 3.58 -6.26 -15.46
N SER A 234 3.60 -7.56 -15.20
CA SER A 234 2.92 -8.57 -15.98
C SER A 234 2.34 -9.69 -15.12
N VAL A 235 1.38 -10.42 -15.67
CA VAL A 235 0.88 -11.67 -15.09
C VAL A 235 1.31 -12.79 -16.02
N ASP A 236 2.00 -13.79 -15.48
CA ASP A 236 2.46 -14.91 -16.29
C ASP A 236 1.31 -15.88 -16.65
N ARG A 237 1.62 -16.92 -17.43
CA ARG A 237 0.60 -17.90 -17.87
C ARG A 237 0.00 -18.74 -16.74
N ASN A 238 0.64 -18.77 -15.57
CA ASN A 238 0.19 -19.54 -14.41
C ASN A 238 -0.59 -18.69 -13.41
N GLY A 239 -0.52 -17.36 -13.56
CA GLY A 239 -1.20 -16.40 -12.70
C GLY A 239 -0.27 -15.68 -11.72
N ASN A 240 1.05 -15.91 -11.77
CA ASN A 240 2.01 -15.19 -10.93
C ASN A 240 2.07 -13.73 -11.38
N LEU A 241 2.10 -12.80 -10.42
CA LEU A 241 2.28 -11.38 -10.69
C LEU A 241 3.78 -11.04 -10.62
N LEU A 242 4.33 -10.55 -11.72
CA LEU A 242 5.75 -10.25 -11.89
C LEU A 242 5.92 -8.76 -12.13
N ALA A 243 6.83 -8.11 -11.42
CA ALA A 243 7.14 -6.70 -11.67
C ALA A 243 8.62 -6.38 -11.43
N GLU A 244 9.11 -5.32 -12.07
CA GLU A 244 10.48 -4.85 -11.91
C GLU A 244 10.53 -3.34 -11.67
N LYS A 245 11.50 -2.90 -10.87
CA LYS A 245 11.84 -1.49 -10.70
C LYS A 245 13.35 -1.29 -10.63
N THR A 246 13.87 -0.40 -11.45
CA THR A 246 15.27 0.05 -11.35
C THR A 246 15.34 1.35 -10.57
N TYR A 247 16.13 1.35 -9.49
CA TYR A 247 16.31 2.53 -8.65
C TYR A 247 17.64 3.22 -8.92
N ARG A 248 17.58 4.56 -9.03
CA ARG A 248 18.75 5.44 -9.17
C ARG A 248 19.60 5.03 -10.38
N SER A 249 20.87 4.66 -10.19
CA SER A 249 21.75 4.31 -11.30
C SER A 249 21.60 2.85 -11.74
N GLY A 250 20.91 2.00 -10.96
CA GLY A 250 20.82 0.56 -11.24
C GLY A 250 22.12 -0.24 -11.11
N HIS A 251 23.25 0.37 -10.70
CA HIS A 251 24.57 -0.28 -10.67
C HIS A 251 24.82 -1.19 -9.45
N GLY A 252 23.83 -1.40 -8.59
CA GLY A 252 23.90 -2.30 -7.45
C GLY A 252 23.26 -3.65 -7.75
N PRO A 253 23.00 -4.45 -6.71
CA PRO A 253 22.48 -5.80 -6.89
C PRO A 253 21.03 -5.80 -7.39
N THR A 254 20.63 -6.94 -7.96
CA THR A 254 19.23 -7.26 -8.25
C THR A 254 18.65 -8.10 -7.11
N ILE A 255 17.66 -7.56 -6.41
CA ILE A 255 17.01 -8.22 -5.27
C ILE A 255 15.59 -8.61 -5.64
N LEU A 256 15.20 -9.85 -5.39
CA LEU A 256 13.84 -10.36 -5.58
C LEU A 256 13.09 -10.32 -4.24
N LEU A 257 11.91 -9.72 -4.20
CA LEU A 257 10.99 -9.76 -3.06
C LEU A 257 9.82 -10.67 -3.41
N ASN A 258 9.52 -11.64 -2.55
CA ASN A 258 8.51 -12.67 -2.80
C ASN A 258 7.57 -12.90 -1.61
N ALA A 259 6.29 -12.97 -1.93
CA ALA A 259 5.18 -13.44 -1.10
C ALA A 259 4.24 -14.27 -1.99
N HIS A 260 3.33 -15.03 -1.42
CA HIS A 260 2.29 -15.72 -2.20
C HIS A 260 0.90 -15.11 -2.02
N LEU A 261 0.06 -15.23 -3.05
CA LEU A 261 -1.26 -14.61 -3.10
C LEU A 261 -2.35 -15.50 -2.50
N ASP A 262 -2.19 -16.81 -2.64
CA ASP A 262 -3.19 -17.77 -2.22
C ASP A 262 -3.22 -17.99 -0.72
N THR A 263 -4.37 -18.45 -0.24
CA THR A 263 -4.56 -18.99 1.10
C THR A 263 -4.93 -20.48 1.01
N VAL A 264 -4.65 -21.23 2.08
CA VAL A 264 -4.97 -22.66 2.16
C VAL A 264 -6.47 -22.97 1.97
N GLU A 265 -7.34 -22.10 2.48
CA GLU A 265 -8.80 -22.19 2.37
C GLU A 265 -9.42 -20.84 2.00
N GLU A 266 -10.72 -20.81 1.68
CA GLU A 266 -11.41 -19.57 1.32
C GLU A 266 -11.67 -18.72 2.57
N ILE A 267 -11.56 -17.39 2.40
CA ILE A 267 -11.88 -16.45 3.46
C ILE A 267 -13.40 -16.31 3.59
N GLU A 268 -13.90 -16.54 4.80
CA GLU A 268 -15.32 -16.51 5.15
C GLU A 268 -15.92 -15.11 4.99
N GLN A 269 -17.03 -14.99 4.24
CA GLN A 269 -17.60 -13.70 3.84
C GLN A 269 -18.15 -12.87 5.00
N ASP A 270 -18.77 -13.52 5.99
CA ASP A 270 -19.41 -12.86 7.13
C ASP A 270 -18.48 -12.72 8.35
N ARG A 271 -17.21 -13.10 8.21
CA ARG A 271 -16.26 -13.00 9.32
C ARG A 271 -15.90 -11.54 9.58
N THR A 272 -15.64 -11.22 10.84
CA THR A 272 -14.98 -10.00 11.25
C THR A 272 -13.55 -10.27 11.70
N ILE A 273 -12.65 -9.30 11.49
CA ILE A 273 -11.29 -9.31 12.03
C ILE A 273 -11.34 -8.78 13.46
N ILE A 274 -10.97 -9.64 14.42
CA ILE A 274 -10.86 -9.28 15.83
C ILE A 274 -9.48 -8.66 16.05
N LYS A 275 -9.43 -7.50 16.71
CA LYS A 275 -8.19 -6.75 16.97
C LYS A 275 -8.00 -6.54 18.47
N GLU A 276 -7.07 -7.27 19.07
CA GLU A 276 -6.79 -7.21 20.51
C GLU A 276 -5.30 -6.97 20.78
N ASN A 277 -4.96 -5.81 21.35
CA ASN A 277 -3.59 -5.45 21.76
C ASN A 277 -2.52 -5.65 20.66
N GLY A 278 -2.86 -5.39 19.40
CA GLY A 278 -1.94 -5.58 18.26
C GLY A 278 -1.87 -7.01 17.72
N ILE A 279 -2.65 -7.95 18.28
CA ILE A 279 -2.86 -9.27 17.71
C ILE A 279 -4.20 -9.27 16.98
N TRP A 280 -4.17 -9.63 15.69
CA TRP A 280 -5.35 -9.76 14.86
C TRP A 280 -5.69 -11.23 14.67
N SER A 281 -6.97 -11.57 14.70
CA SER A 281 -7.48 -12.93 14.47
C SER A 281 -8.81 -12.88 13.72
N SER A 282 -9.30 -14.05 13.29
CA SER A 282 -10.64 -14.17 12.71
C SER A 282 -11.66 -14.50 13.79
N SER A 283 -12.89 -14.03 13.62
CA SER A 283 -14.04 -14.47 14.44
C SER A 283 -14.48 -15.91 14.13
N TRP A 284 -14.21 -16.40 12.92
CA TRP A 284 -14.43 -17.78 12.47
C TRP A 284 -13.66 -18.02 11.16
N GLY A 285 -13.27 -19.28 10.91
CA GLY A 285 -12.41 -19.64 9.78
C GLY A 285 -10.99 -19.10 9.92
N ILE A 286 -10.17 -19.29 8.89
CA ILE A 286 -8.78 -18.78 8.88
C ILE A 286 -8.74 -17.24 8.87
N LEU A 287 -7.64 -16.68 9.36
CA LEU A 287 -7.36 -15.25 9.20
C LEU A 287 -6.86 -14.96 7.78
N GLY A 288 -6.09 -15.87 7.19
CA GLY A 288 -5.37 -15.70 5.93
C GLY A 288 -4.16 -14.78 6.08
N ALA A 289 -3.55 -14.71 7.27
CA ALA A 289 -2.33 -13.93 7.46
C ALA A 289 -1.14 -14.57 6.73
N ASP A 290 -1.15 -15.90 6.65
CA ASP A 290 -0.34 -16.68 5.71
C ASP A 290 -0.99 -16.67 4.30
N ASP A 291 -0.51 -15.90 3.31
CA ASP A 291 0.63 -14.97 3.33
C ASP A 291 0.24 -13.51 3.00
N ARG A 292 -0.95 -13.08 3.43
CA ARG A 292 -1.35 -11.67 3.27
C ARG A 292 -0.46 -10.71 4.05
N ALA A 293 0.20 -11.18 5.10
CA ALA A 293 1.23 -10.44 5.81
C ALA A 293 2.47 -10.16 4.94
N GLY A 294 2.98 -11.16 4.22
CA GLY A 294 4.06 -11.00 3.24
C GLY A 294 3.67 -10.10 2.08
N VAL A 295 2.46 -10.29 1.53
CA VAL A 295 1.93 -9.43 0.46
C VAL A 295 1.89 -7.96 0.88
N ALA A 296 1.36 -7.68 2.09
CA ALA A 296 1.30 -6.33 2.63
C ALA A 296 2.71 -5.74 2.83
N SER A 297 3.63 -6.53 3.37
CA SER A 297 5.02 -6.13 3.62
C SER A 297 5.71 -5.68 2.34
N ILE A 298 5.57 -6.47 1.27
CA ILE A 298 6.21 -6.19 -0.02
C ILE A 298 5.57 -5.01 -0.74
N LEU A 299 4.23 -4.90 -0.71
CA LEU A 299 3.54 -3.74 -1.27
C LEU A 299 3.99 -2.44 -0.56
N HIS A 300 4.06 -2.46 0.77
CA HIS A 300 4.54 -1.32 1.54
C HIS A 300 6.01 -1.00 1.21
N MET A 301 6.86 -2.02 1.05
CA MET A 301 8.24 -1.82 0.58
C MET A 301 8.30 -1.11 -0.78
N ALA A 302 7.44 -1.47 -1.73
CA ALA A 302 7.37 -0.80 -3.03
C ALA A 302 7.05 0.70 -2.90
N GLU A 303 6.21 1.09 -1.94
CA GLU A 303 5.85 2.50 -1.68
C GLU A 303 7.02 3.30 -1.09
N ILE A 304 7.82 2.70 -0.21
CA ILE A 304 8.89 3.41 0.53
C ILE A 304 10.26 3.32 -0.13
N LEU A 305 10.54 2.31 -0.96
CA LEU A 305 11.80 2.15 -1.69
C LEU A 305 12.24 3.37 -2.51
N PRO A 306 11.34 4.14 -3.17
CA PRO A 306 11.70 5.40 -3.81
C PRO A 306 12.34 6.43 -2.87
N GLN A 307 12.03 6.37 -1.57
CA GLN A 307 12.55 7.24 -0.51
C GLN A 307 13.90 6.76 0.06
N THR A 308 14.26 5.52 -0.31
CA THR A 308 15.55 4.82 -0.22
C THR A 308 16.85 5.62 -0.35
N SER A 309 17.99 4.99 -0.11
CA SER A 309 19.26 5.29 -0.82
C SER A 309 19.65 4.19 -1.81
N PHE A 310 18.88 3.08 -1.86
CA PHE A 310 19.18 1.89 -2.64
C PHE A 310 19.39 2.17 -4.14
N SER A 311 20.47 1.66 -4.72
CA SER A 311 20.78 1.86 -6.13
C SER A 311 21.02 0.51 -6.79
N GLY A 312 19.98 -0.09 -7.37
CA GLY A 312 19.98 -1.44 -7.93
C GLY A 312 18.64 -1.75 -8.58
N LYS A 313 18.39 -3.02 -8.90
CA LYS A 313 17.10 -3.49 -9.42
C LYS A 313 16.35 -4.23 -8.31
N VAL A 314 15.05 -4.01 -8.20
CA VAL A 314 14.16 -4.85 -7.38
C VAL A 314 13.19 -5.55 -8.31
N LYS A 315 13.06 -6.86 -8.14
CA LYS A 315 12.02 -7.67 -8.77
C LYS A 315 10.99 -8.00 -7.70
N PHE A 316 9.72 -7.80 -8.00
CA PHE A 316 8.62 -8.16 -7.11
C PHE A 316 7.94 -9.37 -7.75
N ILE A 317 7.72 -10.41 -6.96
CA ILE A 317 6.98 -11.58 -7.40
C ILE A 317 5.93 -11.97 -6.36
N PHE A 318 4.69 -12.07 -6.80
CA PHE A 318 3.61 -12.62 -6.01
C PHE A 318 3.16 -13.91 -6.67
N THR A 319 3.49 -15.04 -6.05
CA THR A 319 3.22 -16.37 -6.60
C THR A 319 1.79 -16.80 -6.32
N VAL A 320 1.32 -17.77 -7.09
CA VAL A 320 0.03 -18.44 -6.85
C VAL A 320 0.26 -19.88 -6.45
N LYS A 321 -0.71 -20.49 -5.75
CA LYS A 321 -0.69 -21.93 -5.44
C LYS A 321 0.58 -22.38 -4.70
N GLU A 322 1.07 -21.56 -3.78
CA GLU A 322 2.16 -21.96 -2.87
C GLU A 322 1.66 -23.12 -2.00
N GLU A 323 0.48 -22.95 -1.41
CA GLU A 323 -0.12 -23.79 -0.37
C GLU A 323 -0.38 -25.23 -0.80
N ILE A 324 -0.46 -25.45 -2.11
CA ILE A 324 -0.67 -26.78 -2.72
C ILE A 324 0.60 -27.35 -3.37
N GLY A 325 1.77 -26.81 -3.03
CA GLY A 325 3.07 -27.41 -3.36
C GLY A 325 3.99 -26.56 -4.24
N LEU A 326 4.07 -25.25 -3.99
CA LEU A 326 4.95 -24.30 -4.70
C LEU A 326 4.67 -24.23 -6.20
N VAL A 327 3.41 -24.41 -6.60
CA VAL A 327 3.06 -24.63 -8.01
C VAL A 327 3.35 -23.39 -8.84
N GLY A 328 3.05 -22.19 -8.33
CA GLY A 328 3.35 -20.92 -9.00
C GLY A 328 4.84 -20.72 -9.19
N ALA A 329 5.64 -20.80 -8.11
CA ALA A 329 7.09 -20.60 -8.17
C ALA A 329 7.79 -21.57 -9.15
N ARG A 330 7.42 -22.85 -9.14
CA ARG A 330 7.98 -23.86 -10.06
C ARG A 330 7.73 -23.58 -11.54
N LYS A 331 6.80 -22.68 -11.85
CA LYS A 331 6.36 -22.36 -13.23
C LYS A 331 6.77 -20.97 -13.69
N VAL A 332 7.47 -20.21 -12.84
CA VAL A 332 8.01 -18.90 -13.21
C VAL A 332 9.04 -19.07 -14.32
N ASP A 333 8.98 -18.18 -15.30
CA ASP A 333 9.92 -18.18 -16.42
C ASP A 333 11.34 -17.84 -15.92
N GLU A 334 12.32 -18.68 -16.26
CA GLU A 334 13.73 -18.47 -15.91
C GLU A 334 14.26 -17.11 -16.41
N TYR A 335 13.71 -16.59 -17.52
CA TYR A 335 14.06 -15.27 -18.03
C TYR A 335 13.75 -14.16 -17.02
N PHE A 336 12.63 -14.26 -16.29
CA PHE A 336 12.31 -13.31 -15.24
C PHE A 336 13.29 -13.43 -14.06
N LEU A 337 13.77 -14.62 -13.73
CA LEU A 337 14.74 -14.84 -12.66
C LEU A 337 16.17 -14.46 -13.05
N TRP A 338 16.45 -14.32 -14.34
CA TRP A 338 17.80 -14.05 -14.84
C TRP A 338 18.42 -12.78 -14.26
N GLY A 339 19.65 -12.89 -13.78
CA GLY A 339 20.39 -11.78 -13.18
C GLY A 339 19.89 -11.35 -11.79
N THR A 340 19.05 -12.15 -11.13
CA THR A 340 18.71 -11.99 -9.71
C THR A 340 19.88 -12.46 -8.84
N ASP A 341 20.30 -11.63 -7.90
CA ASP A 341 21.45 -11.90 -7.04
C ASP A 341 21.05 -12.53 -5.72
N ALA A 342 19.94 -12.06 -5.17
CA ALA A 342 19.40 -12.53 -3.92
C ALA A 342 17.87 -12.37 -3.87
N ALA A 343 17.23 -13.14 -3.00
CA ALA A 343 15.79 -13.12 -2.76
C ALA A 343 15.48 -12.98 -1.27
N ILE A 344 14.43 -12.21 -0.98
CA ILE A 344 13.82 -12.10 0.34
C ILE A 344 12.38 -12.57 0.19
N VAL A 345 12.09 -13.71 0.81
CA VAL A 345 10.73 -14.21 0.97
C VAL A 345 10.20 -13.75 2.32
N VAL A 346 8.94 -13.35 2.39
CA VAL A 346 8.29 -12.97 3.65
C VAL A 346 7.11 -13.90 3.84
N ASP A 347 7.36 -15.08 4.39
CA ASP A 347 6.41 -16.20 4.43
C ASP A 347 6.81 -17.15 5.57
N ARG A 348 6.96 -16.60 6.77
CA ARG A 348 7.40 -17.39 7.91
C ARG A 348 6.63 -16.99 9.15
N ARG A 349 6.04 -17.97 9.84
CA ARG A 349 5.49 -17.73 11.18
C ARG A 349 6.52 -17.14 12.16
N GLY A 350 6.03 -16.51 13.21
CA GLY A 350 6.88 -15.93 14.25
C GLY A 350 7.31 -14.49 13.95
N THR A 351 8.23 -13.97 14.74
CA THR A 351 8.50 -12.53 14.84
C THR A 351 9.96 -12.14 14.61
N GLY A 352 10.84 -13.09 14.31
CA GLY A 352 12.29 -12.85 14.24
C GLY A 352 13.11 -13.99 13.62
N ASP A 353 12.50 -14.86 12.82
CA ASP A 353 13.23 -15.92 12.12
C ASP A 353 13.79 -15.36 10.80
N ILE A 354 15.08 -15.60 10.56
CA ILE A 354 15.74 -15.49 9.26
C ILE A 354 16.01 -16.92 8.80
N VAL A 355 15.08 -17.51 8.05
CA VAL A 355 15.21 -18.90 7.62
C VAL A 355 16.24 -18.99 6.51
N THR A 356 17.34 -19.71 6.77
CA THR A 356 18.47 -19.87 5.85
C THR A 356 18.61 -21.29 5.31
N SER A 357 17.75 -22.23 5.72
CA SER A 357 17.76 -23.60 5.21
C SER A 357 16.42 -24.31 5.39
N CYS A 358 16.12 -25.24 4.49
CA CYS A 358 15.02 -26.19 4.65
C CYS A 358 15.50 -27.42 5.44
N GLY A 359 14.84 -27.70 6.56
CA GLY A 359 15.12 -28.86 7.42
C GLY A 359 16.53 -28.87 8.05
N GLY A 360 17.29 -27.77 7.96
CA GLY A 360 18.65 -27.67 8.48
C GLY A 360 19.76 -28.32 7.64
N TYR A 361 19.42 -28.88 6.48
CA TYR A 361 20.40 -29.57 5.62
C TYR A 361 20.41 -29.09 4.17
N LEU A 362 19.34 -28.44 3.71
CA LEU A 362 19.29 -27.84 2.38
C LEU A 362 19.43 -26.32 2.52
N PRO A 363 20.64 -25.75 2.36
CA PRO A 363 20.88 -24.33 2.55
C PRO A 363 20.20 -23.51 1.46
N PHE A 364 19.58 -22.39 1.85
CA PHE A 364 18.98 -21.41 0.93
C PHE A 364 19.96 -20.32 0.48
N CYS A 365 20.99 -20.07 1.28
CA CYS A 365 22.04 -19.09 1.00
C CYS A 365 23.37 -19.51 1.63
N GLU A 366 24.45 -18.84 1.24
CA GLU A 366 25.71 -18.87 1.98
C GLU A 366 25.53 -18.19 3.35
N GLU A 367 26.32 -18.62 4.34
CA GLU A 367 26.24 -18.11 5.72
C GLU A 367 26.38 -16.58 5.80
N ALA A 368 27.28 -16.01 4.98
CA ALA A 368 27.51 -14.57 4.92
C ALA A 368 26.26 -13.75 4.55
N TYR A 369 25.34 -14.31 3.76
CA TYR A 369 24.09 -13.60 3.40
C TYR A 369 23.12 -13.58 4.58
N GLY A 370 22.94 -14.70 5.29
CA GLY A 370 22.10 -14.75 6.50
C GLY A 370 22.67 -13.89 7.63
N GLN A 371 23.98 -13.97 7.89
CA GLN A 371 24.66 -13.14 8.89
C GLN A 371 24.56 -11.64 8.59
N PHE A 372 24.48 -11.25 7.31
CA PHE A 372 24.25 -9.86 6.93
C PHE A 372 22.89 -9.36 7.45
N PHE A 373 21.82 -10.16 7.39
CA PHE A 373 20.53 -9.79 7.99
C PHE A 373 20.60 -9.64 9.51
N GLU A 374 21.28 -10.55 10.22
CA GLU A 374 21.45 -10.42 11.67
C GLU A 374 22.22 -9.14 12.05
N LYS A 375 23.26 -8.81 11.27
CA LYS A 375 24.00 -7.56 11.44
C LYS A 375 23.09 -6.35 11.21
N VAL A 376 22.35 -6.32 10.11
CA VAL A 376 21.40 -5.24 9.80
C VAL A 376 20.39 -5.07 10.93
N ALA A 377 19.80 -6.17 11.41
CA ALA A 377 18.84 -6.13 12.51
C ALA A 377 19.48 -5.56 13.78
N LYS A 378 20.71 -5.96 14.11
CA LYS A 378 21.45 -5.44 15.25
C LYS A 378 21.76 -3.94 15.13
N ASP A 379 22.19 -3.48 13.95
CA ASP A 379 22.53 -2.08 13.68
C ASP A 379 21.31 -1.16 13.86
N GLU A 380 20.11 -1.65 13.55
CA GLU A 380 18.84 -0.92 13.71
C GLU A 380 18.15 -1.17 15.07
N GLY A 381 18.76 -1.95 15.97
CA GLY A 381 18.17 -2.28 17.27
C GLY A 381 16.93 -3.19 17.19
N LEU A 382 16.74 -3.91 16.08
CA LEU A 382 15.73 -4.95 15.90
C LEU A 382 16.21 -6.25 16.57
N PHE A 383 16.18 -6.28 17.90
CA PHE A 383 16.61 -7.45 18.67
C PHE A 383 15.67 -8.65 18.47
N GLY A 384 16.23 -9.85 18.42
CA GLY A 384 15.48 -11.10 18.32
C GLY A 384 15.58 -11.80 16.96
N TRP A 385 15.96 -11.06 15.90
CA TRP A 385 16.20 -11.63 14.58
C TRP A 385 17.40 -12.58 14.58
N LYS A 386 17.20 -13.82 14.13
CA LYS A 386 18.24 -14.86 14.08
C LYS A 386 18.13 -15.79 12.88
N CYS A 387 19.27 -16.19 12.36
CA CYS A 387 19.39 -17.26 11.39
C CYS A 387 18.91 -18.58 12.01
N THR A 388 17.98 -19.25 11.33
CA THR A 388 17.35 -20.46 11.85
C THR A 388 17.03 -21.45 10.72
N PRO A 389 17.05 -22.76 10.97
CA PRO A 389 16.47 -23.72 10.05
C PRO A 389 14.93 -23.61 10.04
N GLY A 390 14.32 -23.80 8.87
CA GLY A 390 12.88 -23.71 8.70
C GLY A 390 12.30 -24.79 7.78
N GLY A 391 11.07 -24.54 7.32
CA GLY A 391 10.34 -25.39 6.39
C GLY A 391 10.70 -25.12 4.92
N SER A 392 9.95 -25.76 4.03
CA SER A 392 9.96 -25.43 2.61
C SER A 392 9.03 -24.24 2.38
N SER A 393 9.44 -23.32 1.50
CA SER A 393 8.58 -22.31 0.88
C SER A 393 9.08 -22.04 -0.54
N ASP A 394 8.54 -21.04 -1.24
CA ASP A 394 9.05 -20.55 -2.53
C ASP A 394 10.57 -20.31 -2.55
N THR A 395 11.16 -19.98 -1.39
CA THR A 395 12.61 -19.88 -1.17
C THR A 395 13.38 -21.05 -1.76
N ARG A 396 12.83 -22.27 -1.63
CA ARG A 396 13.44 -23.48 -2.17
C ARG A 396 13.62 -23.41 -3.68
N ILE A 397 12.63 -22.88 -4.39
CA ILE A 397 12.68 -22.76 -5.85
C ILE A 397 13.72 -21.71 -6.26
N TRP A 398 13.76 -20.56 -5.58
CA TRP A 398 14.78 -19.53 -5.84
C TRP A 398 16.20 -20.06 -5.62
N THR A 399 16.40 -20.84 -4.56
CA THR A 399 17.68 -21.52 -4.29
C THR A 399 18.06 -22.53 -5.38
N GLU A 400 17.10 -23.29 -5.94
CA GLU A 400 17.35 -24.21 -7.07
C GLU A 400 17.87 -23.46 -8.33
N HIS A 401 17.52 -22.17 -8.48
CA HIS A 401 18.08 -21.28 -9.51
C HIS A 401 19.39 -20.58 -9.11
N GLY A 402 19.99 -20.96 -7.98
CA GLY A 402 21.27 -20.43 -7.50
C GLY A 402 21.19 -19.06 -6.81
N ILE A 403 19.99 -18.56 -6.54
CA ILE A 403 19.73 -17.24 -5.92
C ILE A 403 19.94 -17.33 -4.40
N GLN A 404 20.70 -16.38 -3.82
CA GLN A 404 20.88 -16.29 -2.37
C GLN A 404 19.56 -15.92 -1.70
N SER A 405 18.94 -16.84 -0.97
CA SER A 405 17.56 -16.64 -0.53
C SER A 405 17.41 -16.78 0.99
N VAL A 406 16.59 -15.92 1.60
CA VAL A 406 16.12 -16.05 2.99
C VAL A 406 14.60 -15.98 3.04
N ASN A 407 13.99 -16.62 4.04
CA ASN A 407 12.58 -16.45 4.37
C ASN A 407 12.42 -15.81 5.75
N LEU A 408 11.78 -14.63 5.80
CA LEU A 408 11.67 -13.79 6.99
C LEU A 408 10.34 -13.98 7.68
N SER A 409 10.36 -13.98 9.01
CA SER A 409 9.16 -13.94 9.83
C SER A 409 8.18 -12.84 9.40
N ALA A 410 6.90 -13.15 9.27
CA ALA A 410 5.83 -12.26 8.83
C ALA A 410 4.87 -11.87 9.98
N GLY A 411 5.07 -12.39 11.19
CA GLY A 411 4.29 -12.06 12.39
C GLY A 411 3.09 -12.95 12.65
N TYR A 412 2.73 -13.85 11.73
CA TYR A 412 1.62 -14.78 11.94
C TYR A 412 2.02 -16.01 12.77
N HIS A 413 1.04 -16.65 13.38
CA HIS A 413 1.16 -17.85 14.19
C HIS A 413 -0.06 -18.75 14.01
N ASN A 414 0.13 -20.07 14.18
CA ASN A 414 -0.91 -21.08 14.01
C ASN A 414 -1.57 -21.03 12.62
N GLU A 415 -0.74 -20.79 11.60
CA GLU A 415 -1.12 -20.81 10.21
C GLU A 415 -1.94 -22.06 9.86
N HIS A 416 -2.89 -21.90 8.93
CA HIS A 416 -3.78 -22.97 8.43
C HIS A 416 -4.77 -23.53 9.46
N THR A 417 -5.11 -22.76 10.49
CA THR A 417 -6.08 -23.14 11.51
C THR A 417 -7.05 -22.00 11.83
N GLU A 418 -8.15 -22.30 12.52
CA GLU A 418 -9.07 -21.28 13.05
C GLU A 418 -8.43 -20.43 14.17
N ASP A 419 -7.34 -20.91 14.77
CA ASP A 419 -6.57 -20.20 15.80
C ASP A 419 -5.47 -19.29 15.20
N GLU A 420 -5.46 -19.11 13.88
CA GLU A 420 -4.51 -18.25 13.18
C GLU A 420 -4.59 -16.81 13.68
N CYS A 421 -3.45 -16.26 14.05
CA CYS A 421 -3.33 -14.89 14.52
C CYS A 421 -2.11 -14.19 13.96
N LEU A 422 -2.14 -12.86 13.95
CA LEU A 422 -1.10 -12.00 13.39
C LEU A 422 -0.71 -10.90 14.38
N ASP A 423 0.55 -10.90 14.82
CA ASP A 423 1.16 -9.74 15.48
C ASP A 423 1.50 -8.69 14.40
N VAL A 424 0.61 -7.69 14.25
CA VAL A 424 0.78 -6.68 13.21
C VAL A 424 2.01 -5.79 13.44
N GLY A 425 2.39 -5.60 14.71
CA GLY A 425 3.61 -4.88 15.07
C GLY A 425 4.86 -5.67 14.70
N ALA A 426 4.85 -7.01 14.85
CA ALA A 426 5.91 -7.88 14.35
C ALA A 426 6.01 -7.84 12.83
N CYS A 427 4.87 -7.91 12.15
CA CYS A 427 4.79 -7.79 10.69
C CYS A 427 5.41 -6.46 10.21
N TYR A 428 5.07 -5.33 10.85
CA TYR A 428 5.66 -4.03 10.50
C TYR A 428 7.16 -3.95 10.84
N ARG A 429 7.65 -4.63 11.89
CA ARG A 429 9.10 -4.75 12.16
C ARG A 429 9.84 -5.50 11.05
N THR A 430 9.21 -6.45 10.37
CA THR A 430 9.78 -7.13 9.19
C THR A 430 9.99 -6.15 8.04
N VAL A 431 9.02 -5.28 7.78
CA VAL A 431 9.17 -4.16 6.83
C VAL A 431 10.37 -3.28 7.23
N GLY A 432 10.51 -2.98 8.51
CA GLY A 432 11.66 -2.25 9.05
C GLY A 432 13.01 -2.91 8.75
N LEU A 433 13.12 -4.23 8.95
CA LEU A 433 14.33 -4.98 8.62
C LEU A 433 14.64 -4.95 7.12
N ILE A 434 13.63 -5.14 6.26
CA ILE A 434 13.80 -5.11 4.81
C ILE A 434 14.23 -3.71 4.34
N LYS A 435 13.62 -2.64 4.89
CA LYS A 435 14.02 -1.26 4.62
C LYS A 435 15.49 -1.03 4.96
N ALA A 436 15.91 -1.44 6.15
CA ALA A 436 17.29 -1.31 6.61
C ALA A 436 18.28 -2.08 5.73
N PHE A 437 17.90 -3.30 5.30
CA PHE A 437 18.68 -4.09 4.35
C PHE A 437 18.94 -3.32 3.04
N PHE A 438 17.91 -2.66 2.50
CA PHE A 438 18.06 -1.85 1.28
C PHE A 438 18.88 -0.56 1.51
N GLU A 439 18.82 0.03 2.70
CA GLU A 439 19.63 1.20 3.06
C GLU A 439 21.13 0.86 3.20
N GLN A 440 21.47 -0.39 3.54
CA GLN A 440 22.85 -0.89 3.59
C GLN A 440 23.37 -1.41 2.23
N GLY A 441 22.81 -0.94 1.11
CA GLY A 441 23.08 -1.47 -0.23
C GLY A 441 24.56 -1.54 -0.68
N LYS A 442 25.45 -0.69 -0.15
CA LYS A 442 26.90 -0.77 -0.43
C LYS A 442 27.56 -1.99 0.22
N GLU A 443 27.20 -2.29 1.46
CA GLU A 443 27.71 -3.44 2.20
C GLU A 443 27.13 -4.73 1.63
N LEU A 444 25.82 -4.75 1.33
CA LEU A 444 25.16 -5.83 0.61
C LEU A 444 25.90 -6.20 -0.68
N ARG A 445 26.26 -5.21 -1.50
CA ARG A 445 27.02 -5.43 -2.73
C ARG A 445 28.38 -6.10 -2.45
N THR A 446 29.01 -5.76 -1.34
CA THR A 446 30.31 -6.33 -0.94
C THR A 446 30.15 -7.80 -0.54
N VAL A 447 29.15 -8.11 0.29
CA VAL A 447 28.78 -9.48 0.70
C VAL A 447 28.47 -10.35 -0.52
N LEU A 448 27.62 -9.90 -1.43
CA LEU A 448 27.26 -10.65 -2.63
C LEU A 448 28.46 -10.87 -3.58
N ASN A 449 29.35 -9.88 -3.70
CA ASN A 449 30.57 -10.04 -4.50
C ASN A 449 31.56 -11.04 -3.87
N GLN A 450 31.63 -11.10 -2.54
CA GLN A 450 32.45 -12.08 -1.84
C GLN A 450 31.92 -13.50 -2.12
N ILE A 451 30.62 -13.72 -1.90
CA ILE A 451 29.95 -15.00 -2.18
C ILE A 451 30.21 -15.48 -3.62
N ARG A 452 30.09 -14.57 -4.61
CA ARG A 452 30.37 -14.92 -6.01
C ARG A 452 31.81 -15.34 -6.27
N ARG A 453 32.79 -14.74 -5.57
CA ARG A 453 34.21 -15.10 -5.74
C ARG A 453 34.51 -16.47 -5.16
N GLU A 454 33.93 -16.78 -3.99
CA GLU A 454 34.11 -18.06 -3.30
C GLU A 454 33.50 -19.25 -4.06
N ARG A 455 32.45 -19.02 -4.86
CA ARG A 455 31.86 -20.06 -5.73
C ARG A 455 32.67 -20.40 -6.99
N VAL A 456 33.60 -19.53 -7.39
CA VAL A 456 34.41 -19.70 -8.61
C VAL A 456 35.82 -20.23 -8.30
N SER A 457 36.25 -20.14 -7.04
CA SER A 457 37.47 -20.77 -6.50
C SER A 457 37.22 -22.21 -6.10
#